data_AF-V7GXK7-F1
#
_entry.id   AF-V7GXK7-F1
#
_cell.length_a   1.000
_cell.length_b   1.000
_cell.length_c   1.000
_cell.angle_alpha   90.00
_cell.angle_beta   90.00
_cell.angle_gamma   90.00
#
_symmetry.space_group_name_H-M   'P 1'
#
loop_
_entity.id
_entity.type
_entity.pdbx_description
1 polymer ?
#
loop_
_entity_poly.entity_id
_entity_poly.type
_entity_poly.pdbx_seq_one_letter_code
_entity_poly.pdbx_strand_id
1 'polypeptide(L)'
;MQDDTRRRLAAHKKLVGFGNAALPAIEYELAKIDLGKVSHREVSTVVAGLATALHDINEDASRRYISDSLAGPITPLMRAALRSIVRFAMDDWLRSSVGDITVLEHGKLDSGLEAARHIGHWLANVPAADLIGISRIYIIPEIPEPEFAGTYLQTVSVIEIVWRRPSKHWIGNAFRRFMIEKTLYHEIGHHALQHVEMGQDPDQEKQADRYAWKMMRRAHPNLWMLTFPLRFLGASERRKNAKELEAV
;
A
#
# COMPACT_ATOMS: atom_id res chain seq x y z
N MET A 1 22.03 6.72 1.59
CA MET A 1 20.59 6.97 1.87
C MET A 1 19.75 5.69 1.70
N GLN A 2 19.84 4.97 0.57
CA GLN A 2 19.13 3.69 0.36
C GLN A 2 19.41 2.59 1.42
N ASP A 3 20.66 2.43 1.85
CA ASP A 3 21.04 1.39 2.84
C ASP A 3 20.43 1.67 4.23
N ASP A 4 20.27 2.94 4.59
CA ASP A 4 19.70 3.37 5.87
C ASP A 4 18.18 3.12 5.92
N THR A 5 17.45 3.42 4.83
CA THR A 5 16.01 3.11 4.73
C THR A 5 15.74 1.60 4.83
N ARG A 6 16.53 0.77 4.15
CA ARG A 6 16.40 -0.71 4.24
C ARG A 6 16.65 -1.23 5.64
N ARG A 7 17.66 -0.70 6.34
CA ARG A 7 17.98 -1.08 7.73
C ARG A 7 16.86 -0.69 8.69
N ARG A 8 16.33 0.54 8.56
CA ARG A 8 15.20 1.01 9.37
C ARG A 8 13.95 0.16 9.17
N LEU A 9 13.66 -0.19 7.92
CA LEU A 9 12.58 -1.10 7.54
C LEU A 9 12.73 -2.48 8.20
N ALA A 10 13.90 -3.11 8.06
CA ALA A 10 14.16 -4.42 8.62
C ALA A 10 14.06 -4.40 10.17
N ALA A 11 14.49 -3.30 10.80
CA ALA A 11 14.35 -3.11 12.24
C ALA A 11 12.89 -2.97 12.66
N HIS A 12 12.09 -2.16 11.96
CA HIS A 12 10.64 -1.99 12.26
C HIS A 12 9.90 -3.32 12.17
N LYS A 13 10.10 -4.07 11.09
CA LYS A 13 9.48 -5.39 10.91
C LYS A 13 9.85 -6.38 12.01
N LYS A 14 11.12 -6.41 12.42
CA LYS A 14 11.57 -7.25 13.52
C LYS A 14 10.90 -6.83 14.84
N LEU A 15 10.83 -5.53 15.11
CA LEU A 15 10.23 -4.99 16.32
C LEU A 15 8.73 -5.34 16.40
N VAL A 16 7.97 -5.07 15.34
CA VAL A 16 6.55 -5.44 15.26
C VAL A 16 6.35 -6.96 15.32
N GLY A 17 7.26 -7.74 14.74
CA GLY A 17 7.22 -9.20 14.75
C GLY A 17 7.33 -9.82 16.15
N PHE A 18 7.90 -9.12 17.14
CA PHE A 18 7.87 -9.55 18.54
C PHE A 18 6.50 -9.36 19.20
N GLY A 19 5.59 -8.60 18.57
CA GLY A 19 4.24 -8.35 19.07
C GLY A 19 4.23 -7.76 20.48
N ASN A 20 3.29 -8.20 21.32
CA ASN A 20 3.11 -7.68 22.67
C ASN A 20 4.36 -7.81 23.56
N ALA A 21 5.28 -8.73 23.27
CA ALA A 21 6.51 -8.90 24.03
C ALA A 21 7.48 -7.71 23.89
N ALA A 22 7.37 -6.92 22.82
CA ALA A 22 8.18 -5.72 22.62
C ALA A 22 7.64 -4.47 23.34
N LEU A 23 6.37 -4.48 23.78
CA LEU A 23 5.73 -3.29 24.37
C LEU A 23 6.52 -2.68 25.54
N PRO A 24 6.97 -3.46 26.55
CA PRO A 24 7.68 -2.87 27.68
C PRO A 24 8.98 -2.17 27.28
N ALA A 25 9.70 -2.70 26.29
CA ALA A 25 10.95 -2.12 25.81
C ALA A 25 10.69 -0.82 25.02
N ILE A 26 9.64 -0.81 24.18
CA ILE A 26 9.25 0.38 23.42
C ILE A 26 8.81 1.50 24.37
N GLU A 27 7.91 1.20 25.31
CA GLU A 27 7.43 2.15 26.31
C GLU A 27 8.59 2.69 27.16
N TYR A 28 9.52 1.84 27.56
CA TYR A 28 10.72 2.24 28.31
C TYR A 28 11.61 3.22 27.54
N GLU A 29 11.88 2.97 26.25
CA GLU A 29 12.69 3.90 25.45
C GLU A 29 11.97 5.22 25.18
N LEU A 30 10.67 5.19 24.90
CA LEU A 30 9.87 6.40 24.72
C LEU A 30 9.83 7.26 25.99
N ALA A 31 9.73 6.64 27.17
CA ALA A 31 9.68 7.35 28.45
C ALA A 31 10.96 8.14 28.80
N LYS A 32 12.11 7.79 28.19
CA LYS A 32 13.38 8.52 28.42
C LYS A 32 13.46 9.83 27.65
N ILE A 33 12.58 10.06 26.69
CA ILE A 33 12.70 11.17 25.75
C ILE A 33 11.83 12.34 26.23
N ASP A 34 12.48 13.47 26.53
CA ASP A 34 11.77 14.72 26.83
C ASP A 34 11.24 15.35 25.54
N LEU A 35 9.98 15.08 25.22
CA LEU A 35 9.29 15.56 24.02
C LEU A 35 9.20 17.09 23.93
N GLY A 36 9.39 17.82 25.05
CA GLY A 36 9.44 19.28 25.08
C GLY A 36 10.76 19.86 24.60
N LYS A 37 11.83 19.05 24.55
CA LYS A 37 13.19 19.46 24.16
C LYS A 37 13.69 18.81 22.87
N VAL A 38 12.85 18.04 22.18
CA VAL A 38 13.23 17.41 20.91
C VAL A 38 13.41 18.48 19.83
N SER A 39 14.67 18.81 19.54
CA SER A 39 15.08 19.73 18.47
C SER A 39 15.77 19.02 17.30
N HIS A 40 16.28 17.81 17.53
CA HIS A 40 17.01 17.05 16.52
C HIS A 40 16.07 16.17 15.68
N ARG A 41 16.25 16.24 14.36
CA ARG A 41 15.50 15.44 13.38
C ARG A 41 15.64 13.93 13.61
N GLU A 42 16.81 13.47 14.04
CA GLU A 42 17.07 12.05 14.29
C GLU A 42 16.27 11.54 15.48
N VAL A 43 16.26 12.28 16.59
CA VAL A 43 15.46 11.95 17.78
C VAL A 43 13.96 11.96 17.44
N SER A 44 13.52 12.96 16.68
CA SER A 44 12.15 13.05 16.15
C SER A 44 11.76 11.81 15.34
N THR A 45 12.68 11.32 14.51
CA THR A 45 12.47 10.13 13.66
C THR A 45 12.38 8.87 14.51
N VAL A 46 13.21 8.74 15.54
CA VAL A 46 13.19 7.60 16.46
C VAL A 46 11.88 7.57 17.27
N VAL A 47 11.45 8.70 17.83
CA VAL A 47 10.18 8.80 18.56
C VAL A 47 9.01 8.42 17.67
N ALA A 48 8.93 8.99 16.47
CA ALA A 48 7.86 8.67 15.52
C ALA A 48 7.87 7.18 15.15
N GLY A 49 9.04 6.61 14.85
CA GLY A 49 9.17 5.20 14.52
C GLY A 49 8.73 4.26 15.65
N LEU A 50 9.15 4.54 16.88
CA LEU A 50 8.75 3.76 18.07
C LEU A 50 7.26 3.92 18.38
N ALA A 51 6.71 5.12 18.26
CA ALA A 51 5.27 5.37 18.46
C ALA A 51 4.41 4.69 17.37
N THR A 52 4.89 4.65 16.12
CA THR A 52 4.26 3.86 15.04
C THR A 52 4.35 2.37 15.32
N ALA A 53 5.51 1.85 15.77
CA ALA A 53 5.63 0.44 16.13
C ALA A 53 4.70 0.07 17.30
N LEU A 54 4.59 0.96 18.29
CA LEU A 54 3.65 0.82 19.40
C LEU A 54 2.21 0.72 18.90
N HIS A 55 1.82 1.62 17.98
CA HIS A 55 0.50 1.61 17.34
C HIS A 55 0.26 0.32 16.55
N ASP A 56 1.23 -0.12 15.77
CA ASP A 56 1.16 -1.33 14.95
C ASP A 56 1.01 -2.61 15.79
N ILE A 57 1.58 -2.65 17.00
CA ILE A 57 1.52 -3.78 17.93
C ILE A 57 0.25 -3.72 18.77
N ASN A 58 -0.04 -2.56 19.37
CA ASN A 58 -1.13 -2.37 20.32
C ASN A 58 -1.63 -0.92 20.29
N GLU A 59 -2.75 -0.71 19.61
CA GLU A 59 -3.34 0.62 19.45
C GLU A 59 -3.75 1.26 20.78
N ASP A 60 -4.29 0.49 21.74
CA ASP A 60 -4.68 1.02 23.04
C ASP A 60 -3.47 1.56 23.82
N ALA A 61 -2.35 0.82 23.80
CA ALA A 61 -1.10 1.27 24.39
C ALA A 61 -0.59 2.54 23.71
N SER A 62 -0.66 2.60 22.37
CA SER A 62 -0.29 3.80 21.61
C SER A 62 -1.18 5.00 21.94
N ARG A 63 -2.50 4.80 22.03
CA ARG A 63 -3.46 5.85 22.40
C ARG A 63 -3.18 6.40 23.79
N ARG A 64 -2.91 5.53 24.77
CA ARG A 64 -2.52 5.95 26.12
C ARG A 64 -1.24 6.78 26.08
N TYR A 65 -0.17 6.24 25.50
CA TYR A 65 1.11 6.94 25.38
C TYR A 65 0.98 8.31 24.70
N ILE A 66 0.24 8.39 23.59
CA ILE A 66 0.06 9.63 22.83
C ILE A 66 -0.81 10.61 23.60
N SER A 67 -1.89 10.15 24.25
CA SER A 67 -2.72 11.01 25.11
C SER A 67 -1.89 11.62 26.25
N ASP A 68 -1.11 10.81 26.95
CA ASP A 68 -0.24 11.25 28.06
C ASP A 68 0.82 12.23 27.56
N SER A 69 1.44 11.95 26.41
CA SER A 69 2.42 12.80 25.76
C SER A 69 1.86 14.17 25.34
N LEU A 70 0.61 14.19 24.86
CA LEU A 70 -0.06 15.42 24.42
C LEU A 70 -0.52 16.30 25.58
N ALA A 71 -0.70 15.71 26.77
CA ALA A 71 -1.02 16.44 28.00
C ALA A 71 0.21 17.15 28.60
N GLY A 72 1.43 16.71 28.27
CA GLY A 72 2.69 17.28 28.75
C GLY A 72 3.32 18.34 27.83
N PRO A 73 4.50 18.86 28.23
CA PRO A 73 5.33 19.70 27.37
C PRO A 73 5.77 18.93 26.11
N ILE A 74 5.46 19.45 24.93
CA ILE A 74 5.75 18.81 23.64
C ILE A 74 6.00 19.86 22.56
N THR A 75 7.00 19.64 21.71
CA THR A 75 7.25 20.55 20.57
C THR A 75 6.11 20.48 19.54
N PRO A 76 5.87 21.55 18.76
CA PRO A 76 4.85 21.53 17.69
C PRO A 76 5.05 20.40 16.68
N LEU A 77 6.32 20.11 16.33
CA LEU A 77 6.67 19.03 15.42
C LEU A 77 6.25 17.66 15.98
N MET A 78 6.57 17.37 17.25
CA MET A 78 6.22 16.07 17.84
C MET A 78 4.72 15.95 18.04
N ARG A 79 4.06 17.05 18.40
CA ARG A 79 2.61 17.10 18.47
C ARG A 79 1.96 16.73 17.14
N ALA A 80 2.46 17.27 16.03
CA ALA A 80 1.95 16.94 14.70
C ALA A 80 2.20 15.46 14.35
N ALA A 81 3.40 14.95 14.61
CA ALA A 81 3.76 13.57 14.33
C ALA A 81 2.93 12.56 15.13
N LEU A 82 2.78 12.76 16.45
CA LEU A 82 1.96 11.87 17.28
C LEU A 82 0.48 11.94 16.91
N ARG A 83 -0.04 13.13 16.59
CA ARG A 83 -1.42 13.29 16.10
C ARG A 83 -1.66 12.56 14.78
N SER A 84 -0.69 12.54 13.86
CA SER A 84 -0.86 11.80 12.61
C SER A 84 -0.95 10.30 12.84
N ILE A 85 -0.26 9.77 13.87
CA ILE A 85 -0.32 8.35 14.24
C ILE A 85 -1.72 8.00 14.79
N VAL A 86 -2.24 8.74 15.77
CA VAL A 86 -3.58 8.43 16.34
C VAL A 86 -4.76 8.79 15.44
N ARG A 87 -4.56 9.62 14.41
CA ARG A 87 -5.58 9.85 13.38
C ARG A 87 -5.88 8.56 12.61
N PHE A 88 -4.95 7.63 12.61
CA PHE A 88 -5.17 6.27 12.15
C PHE A 88 -5.74 5.45 13.32
N ALA A 89 -7.04 5.16 13.28
CA ALA A 89 -7.73 4.37 14.29
C ALA A 89 -8.17 3.04 13.69
N MET A 90 -7.92 1.87 14.28
CA MET A 90 -8.44 0.61 13.73
C MET A 90 -9.96 0.55 13.77
N ASP A 91 -10.61 1.27 14.70
CA ASP A 91 -12.07 1.36 14.82
C ASP A 91 -12.74 1.98 13.58
N ASP A 92 -12.00 2.76 12.78
CA ASP A 92 -12.49 3.31 11.52
C ASP A 92 -12.53 2.28 10.39
N TRP A 93 -12.15 1.02 10.66
CA TRP A 93 -11.96 -0.03 9.65
C TRP A 93 -12.73 -1.30 9.98
N LEU A 94 -13.37 -1.84 8.95
CA LEU A 94 -13.86 -3.20 8.92
C LEU A 94 -12.70 -4.14 8.62
N ARG A 95 -12.46 -5.08 9.53
CA ARG A 95 -11.35 -6.04 9.42
C ARG A 95 -11.82 -7.34 8.79
N SER A 96 -11.05 -7.81 7.82
CA SER A 96 -11.13 -9.15 7.25
C SER A 96 -9.73 -9.72 7.01
N SER A 97 -9.64 -10.97 6.57
CA SER A 97 -8.35 -11.64 6.33
C SER A 97 -8.40 -12.47 5.05
N VAL A 98 -7.28 -12.49 4.34
CA VAL A 98 -7.04 -13.33 3.15
C VAL A 98 -5.72 -14.05 3.36
N GLY A 99 -5.78 -15.31 3.82
CA GLY A 99 -4.62 -15.99 4.37
C GLY A 99 -4.08 -15.23 5.59
N ASP A 100 -2.77 -14.96 5.61
CA ASP A 100 -2.10 -14.22 6.68
C ASP A 100 -2.19 -12.69 6.52
N ILE A 101 -2.79 -12.19 5.42
CA ILE A 101 -2.92 -10.77 5.14
C ILE A 101 -4.18 -10.23 5.83
N THR A 102 -4.02 -9.21 6.67
CA THR A 102 -5.16 -8.47 7.23
C THR A 102 -5.64 -7.41 6.23
N VAL A 103 -6.89 -7.49 5.80
CA VAL A 103 -7.51 -6.48 4.92
C VAL A 103 -8.39 -5.57 5.75
N LEU A 104 -8.11 -4.27 5.69
CA LEU A 104 -8.78 -3.24 6.47
C LEU A 104 -9.53 -2.33 5.50
N GLU A 105 -10.85 -2.37 5.56
CA GLU A 105 -11.75 -1.56 4.72
C GLU A 105 -12.30 -0.39 5.53
N HIS A 106 -12.01 0.85 5.12
CA HIS A 106 -12.42 2.01 5.90
C HIS A 106 -13.96 2.08 5.94
N GLY A 107 -14.56 2.21 7.12
CA GLY A 107 -16.01 2.24 7.35
C GLY A 107 -16.79 3.37 6.67
N LYS A 108 -16.10 4.34 6.04
CA LYS A 108 -16.74 5.34 5.15
C LYS A 108 -16.99 4.84 3.73
N LEU A 109 -16.46 3.66 3.39
CA LEU A 109 -16.77 2.98 2.14
C LEU A 109 -18.18 2.42 2.21
N ASP A 110 -18.87 2.48 1.08
CA ASP A 110 -20.18 1.85 0.96
C ASP A 110 -19.98 0.32 0.96
N SER A 111 -20.45 -0.33 2.02
CA SER A 111 -20.38 -1.78 2.22
C SER A 111 -20.97 -2.59 1.04
N GLY A 112 -21.91 -2.01 0.27
CA GLY A 112 -22.45 -2.63 -0.94
C GLY A 112 -21.46 -2.73 -2.10
N LEU A 113 -20.28 -2.12 -1.99
CA LEU A 113 -19.20 -2.22 -2.98
C LEU A 113 -18.32 -3.44 -2.77
N GLU A 114 -18.42 -4.08 -1.61
CA GLU A 114 -17.73 -5.32 -1.26
C GLU A 114 -16.22 -5.27 -1.58
N ALA A 115 -15.56 -4.18 -1.18
CA ALA A 115 -14.18 -3.91 -1.60
C ALA A 115 -13.23 -5.00 -1.09
N ALA A 116 -13.32 -5.39 0.19
CA ALA A 116 -12.53 -6.48 0.74
C ALA A 116 -12.75 -7.81 -0.01
N ARG A 117 -13.98 -8.10 -0.46
CA ARG A 117 -14.31 -9.30 -1.24
C ARG A 117 -13.59 -9.30 -2.60
N HIS A 118 -13.57 -8.14 -3.26
CA HIS A 118 -12.84 -7.97 -4.52
C HIS A 118 -11.33 -8.14 -4.34
N ILE A 119 -10.74 -7.50 -3.32
CA ILE A 119 -9.32 -7.68 -2.98
C ILE A 119 -9.01 -9.17 -2.75
N GLY A 120 -9.83 -9.88 -1.96
CA GLY A 120 -9.63 -11.31 -1.72
C GLY A 120 -9.66 -12.15 -3.00
N HIS A 121 -10.58 -11.85 -3.92
CA HIS A 121 -10.63 -12.53 -5.21
C HIS A 121 -9.40 -12.24 -6.08
N TRP A 122 -8.92 -11.00 -6.10
CA TRP A 122 -7.72 -10.64 -6.85
C TRP A 122 -6.46 -11.28 -6.28
N LEU A 123 -6.32 -11.30 -4.95
CA LEU A 123 -5.20 -11.96 -4.27
C LEU A 123 -5.14 -13.46 -4.56
N ALA A 124 -6.27 -14.12 -4.78
CA ALA A 124 -6.29 -15.54 -5.16
C ALA A 124 -5.60 -15.83 -6.51
N ASN A 125 -5.41 -14.81 -7.36
CA ASN A 125 -4.66 -14.94 -8.62
C ASN A 125 -3.14 -14.76 -8.45
N VAL A 126 -2.70 -14.28 -7.29
CA VAL A 126 -1.29 -13.98 -7.00
C VAL A 126 -0.61 -15.23 -6.43
N PRO A 127 0.62 -15.59 -6.87
CA PRO A 127 1.37 -16.67 -6.25
C PRO A 127 1.58 -16.42 -4.75
N ALA A 128 1.35 -17.44 -3.92
CA ALA A 128 1.50 -17.30 -2.47
C ALA A 128 2.89 -16.80 -2.05
N ALA A 129 3.95 -17.20 -2.77
CA ALA A 129 5.31 -16.73 -2.52
C ALA A 129 5.46 -15.20 -2.68
N ASP A 130 4.71 -14.59 -3.58
CA ASP A 130 4.75 -13.15 -3.86
C ASP A 130 3.94 -12.35 -2.82
N LEU A 131 3.20 -13.03 -1.94
CA LEU A 131 2.43 -12.45 -0.85
C LEU A 131 3.16 -12.51 0.50
N ILE A 132 4.25 -13.30 0.59
CA ILE A 132 4.98 -13.52 1.84
C ILE A 132 5.56 -12.21 2.37
N GLY A 133 5.06 -11.78 3.52
CA GLY A 133 5.55 -10.59 4.21
C GLY A 133 4.75 -9.32 3.94
N ILE A 134 3.70 -9.37 3.11
CA ILE A 134 2.62 -8.37 3.11
C ILE A 134 1.79 -8.63 4.36
N SER A 135 1.76 -7.69 5.29
CA SER A 135 1.03 -7.89 6.56
C SER A 135 -0.39 -7.35 6.46
N ARG A 136 -0.59 -6.23 5.75
CA ARG A 136 -1.89 -5.55 5.67
C ARG A 136 -2.16 -4.93 4.31
N ILE A 137 -3.44 -4.82 3.98
CA ILE A 137 -3.95 -4.02 2.86
C ILE A 137 -5.00 -3.06 3.41
N TYR A 138 -4.80 -1.76 3.21
CA TYR A 138 -5.77 -0.74 3.51
C TYR A 138 -6.59 -0.40 2.27
N ILE A 139 -7.90 -0.35 2.43
CA ILE A 139 -8.84 0.11 1.40
C ILE A 139 -9.43 1.44 1.88
N ILE A 140 -9.02 2.54 1.25
CA ILE A 140 -9.42 3.90 1.64
C ILE A 140 -10.41 4.49 0.63
N PRO A 141 -11.35 5.35 1.07
CA PRO A 141 -12.20 6.09 0.15
C PRO A 141 -11.36 7.08 -0.68
N GLU A 142 -11.79 7.33 -1.92
CA GLU A 142 -11.30 8.47 -2.71
C GLU A 142 -11.61 9.78 -1.96
N ILE A 143 -10.57 10.45 -1.46
CA ILE A 143 -10.67 11.76 -0.80
C ILE A 143 -10.50 12.84 -1.87
N PRO A 144 -11.24 13.96 -1.82
CA PRO A 144 -11.17 15.05 -2.80
C PRO A 144 -9.87 15.88 -2.79
N GLU A 145 -8.84 15.49 -2.04
CA GLU A 145 -7.51 16.12 -2.08
C GLU A 145 -6.55 15.25 -2.91
N PRO A 146 -5.81 15.84 -3.88
CA PRO A 146 -5.10 15.08 -4.89
C PRO A 146 -3.77 14.57 -4.32
N GLU A 147 -3.47 13.29 -4.55
CA GLU A 147 -2.15 12.81 -5.06
C GLU A 147 -1.94 11.30 -4.90
N PHE A 148 -2.78 10.57 -4.17
CA PHE A 148 -2.54 9.14 -3.94
C PHE A 148 -3.67 8.30 -4.55
N ALA A 149 -3.32 7.41 -5.50
CA ALA A 149 -4.21 6.39 -6.06
C ALA A 149 -4.02 5.01 -5.38
N GLY A 150 -2.99 4.92 -4.55
CA GLY A 150 -2.52 3.76 -3.80
C GLY A 150 -1.05 3.99 -3.44
N THR A 151 -0.60 3.45 -2.31
CA THR A 151 0.79 3.57 -1.85
C THR A 151 1.20 2.25 -1.19
N TYR A 152 2.21 1.56 -1.71
CA TYR A 152 2.88 0.53 -0.92
C TYR A 152 3.82 1.18 0.10
N LEU A 153 3.40 1.26 1.36
CA LEU A 153 4.28 1.67 2.45
C LEU A 153 5.21 0.52 2.80
N GLN A 154 6.31 0.42 2.06
CA GLN A 154 7.31 -0.64 2.24
C GLN A 154 7.77 -0.76 3.70
N THR A 155 7.90 0.37 4.43
CA THR A 155 8.28 0.50 5.85
C THR A 155 7.50 -0.44 6.78
N VAL A 156 6.24 -0.72 6.46
CA VAL A 156 5.34 -1.58 7.25
C VAL A 156 4.81 -2.78 6.45
N SER A 157 5.26 -2.94 5.19
CA SER A 157 4.72 -3.89 4.21
C SER A 157 3.21 -3.86 4.12
N VAL A 158 2.71 -2.65 3.95
CA VAL A 158 1.30 -2.33 3.81
C VAL A 158 1.05 -1.86 2.39
N ILE A 159 0.00 -2.36 1.76
CA ILE A 159 -0.50 -1.82 0.51
C ILE A 159 -1.72 -0.95 0.81
N GLU A 160 -1.70 0.31 0.39
CA GLU A 160 -2.88 1.18 0.39
C GLU A 160 -3.53 1.17 -0.99
N ILE A 161 -4.83 0.92 -1.04
CA ILE A 161 -5.66 0.91 -2.25
C ILE A 161 -6.76 1.95 -2.11
N VAL A 162 -6.82 2.87 -3.08
CA VAL A 162 -7.92 3.82 -3.14
C VAL A 162 -9.12 3.20 -3.83
N TRP A 163 -10.23 3.12 -3.10
CA TRP A 163 -11.49 2.62 -3.59
C TRP A 163 -12.41 3.77 -3.99
N ARG A 164 -12.62 3.88 -5.30
CA ARG A 164 -13.43 4.95 -5.87
C ARG A 164 -14.90 4.62 -5.80
N ARG A 165 -15.71 5.62 -5.46
CA ARG A 165 -17.17 5.47 -5.49
C ARG A 165 -17.64 5.15 -6.92
N PRO A 166 -18.60 4.22 -7.08
CA PRO A 166 -19.17 3.95 -8.39
C PRO A 166 -19.88 5.20 -8.92
N SER A 167 -19.73 5.44 -10.21
CA SER A 167 -20.51 6.41 -10.97
C SER A 167 -21.83 5.80 -11.45
N LYS A 168 -22.71 6.59 -12.05
CA LYS A 168 -23.93 6.09 -12.71
C LYS A 168 -23.63 5.23 -13.95
N HIS A 169 -22.40 5.25 -14.48
CA HIS A 169 -22.01 4.56 -15.70
C HIS A 169 -21.37 3.20 -15.40
N TRP A 170 -22.07 2.13 -15.74
CA TRP A 170 -21.62 0.76 -15.44
C TRP A 170 -20.29 0.38 -16.12
N ILE A 171 -20.07 0.78 -17.38
CA ILE A 171 -18.80 0.56 -18.10
C ILE A 171 -17.65 1.29 -17.41
N GLY A 172 -17.89 2.54 -17.01
CA GLY A 172 -16.92 3.34 -16.28
C GLY A 172 -16.55 2.69 -14.95
N ASN A 173 -17.51 2.08 -14.26
CA ASN A 173 -17.26 1.38 -13.00
C ASN A 173 -16.44 0.09 -13.21
N ALA A 174 -16.74 -0.68 -14.27
CA ALA A 174 -15.97 -1.87 -14.62
C ALA A 174 -14.51 -1.51 -14.96
N PHE A 175 -14.30 -0.45 -15.75
CA PHE A 175 -12.97 0.04 -16.06
C PHE A 175 -12.22 0.55 -14.82
N ARG A 176 -12.90 1.30 -13.94
CA ARG A 176 -12.31 1.74 -12.66
C ARG A 176 -11.87 0.56 -11.81
N ARG A 177 -12.71 -0.47 -11.67
CA ARG A 177 -12.36 -1.70 -10.93
C ARG A 177 -11.14 -2.41 -11.54
N PHE A 178 -11.09 -2.52 -12.86
CA PHE A 178 -9.93 -3.06 -13.57
C PHE A 178 -8.65 -2.27 -13.28
N MET A 179 -8.73 -0.93 -13.23
CA MET A 179 -7.58 -0.10 -12.90
C MET A 179 -7.14 -0.25 -11.44
N ILE A 180 -8.09 -0.35 -10.49
CA ILE A 180 -7.77 -0.61 -9.08
C ILE A 180 -7.08 -1.96 -8.92
N GLU A 181 -7.56 -2.99 -9.61
CA GLU A 181 -6.92 -4.32 -9.64
C GLU A 181 -5.49 -4.26 -10.19
N LYS A 182 -5.29 -3.55 -11.33
CA LYS A 182 -3.94 -3.34 -11.89
C LYS A 182 -3.03 -2.64 -10.87
N THR A 183 -3.52 -1.62 -10.17
CA THR A 183 -2.76 -0.93 -9.13
C THR A 183 -2.39 -1.88 -8.00
N LEU A 184 -3.32 -2.70 -7.51
CA LEU A 184 -3.00 -3.72 -6.49
C LEU A 184 -1.86 -4.64 -6.95
N TYR A 185 -1.94 -5.18 -8.16
CA TYR A 185 -0.86 -6.05 -8.66
C TYR A 185 0.45 -5.29 -8.89
N HIS A 186 0.41 -4.00 -9.22
CA HIS A 186 1.60 -3.16 -9.34
C HIS A 186 2.30 -3.00 -7.98
N GLU A 187 1.55 -2.69 -6.91
CA GLU A 187 2.08 -2.61 -5.55
C GLU A 187 2.63 -3.95 -5.05
N ILE A 188 1.95 -5.07 -5.36
CA ILE A 188 2.46 -6.42 -5.10
C ILE A 188 3.75 -6.67 -5.90
N GLY A 189 3.84 -6.16 -7.13
CA GLY A 189 5.05 -6.24 -7.94
C GLY A 189 6.25 -5.55 -7.28
N HIS A 190 6.04 -4.36 -6.70
CA HIS A 190 7.06 -3.69 -5.89
C HIS A 190 7.49 -4.55 -4.69
N HIS A 191 6.53 -5.17 -4.01
CA HIS A 191 6.81 -6.07 -2.89
C HIS A 191 7.61 -7.30 -3.32
N ALA A 192 7.10 -8.06 -4.31
CA ALA A 192 7.67 -9.33 -4.75
C ALA A 192 9.09 -9.17 -5.33
N LEU A 193 9.35 -8.05 -6.01
CA LEU A 193 10.66 -7.73 -6.58
C LEU A 193 11.57 -6.95 -5.62
N GLN A 194 11.12 -6.72 -4.38
CA GLN A 194 11.86 -6.01 -3.35
C GLN A 194 12.36 -4.63 -3.80
N HIS A 195 11.55 -3.92 -4.58
CA HIS A 195 11.81 -2.55 -5.01
C HIS A 195 11.93 -1.61 -3.80
N VAL A 196 12.75 -0.57 -3.90
CA VAL A 196 13.17 0.27 -2.75
C VAL A 196 12.96 1.75 -3.01
N GLU A 197 12.88 2.14 -4.29
CA GLU A 197 12.63 3.53 -4.69
C GLU A 197 11.17 3.67 -5.08
N MET A 198 10.39 4.28 -4.19
CA MET A 198 8.93 4.47 -4.27
C MET A 198 8.56 5.38 -5.46
N GLY A 199 8.39 4.86 -6.68
CA GLY A 199 8.00 5.71 -7.82
C GLY A 199 9.15 6.47 -8.50
N GLN A 200 10.37 6.40 -7.96
CA GLN A 200 11.47 7.29 -8.37
C GLN A 200 12.46 6.66 -9.35
N ASP A 201 12.57 5.33 -9.36
CA ASP A 201 13.38 4.58 -10.32
C ASP A 201 12.51 4.12 -11.50
N PRO A 202 12.69 4.68 -12.70
CA PRO A 202 11.90 4.33 -13.88
C PRO A 202 11.95 2.84 -14.25
N ASP A 203 13.02 2.13 -13.89
CA ASP A 203 13.16 0.71 -14.21
C ASP A 203 12.47 -0.18 -13.17
N GLN A 204 12.36 0.25 -11.91
CA GLN A 204 11.51 -0.42 -10.90
C GLN A 204 10.03 -0.26 -11.27
N GLU A 205 9.61 0.94 -11.69
CA GLU A 205 8.24 1.19 -12.16
C GLU A 205 7.85 0.30 -13.34
N LYS A 206 8.73 0.20 -14.36
CA LYS A 206 8.51 -0.71 -15.50
C LYS A 206 8.46 -2.18 -15.09
N GLN A 207 9.22 -2.58 -14.07
CA GLN A 207 9.20 -3.95 -13.57
C GLN A 207 7.90 -4.27 -12.84
N ALA A 208 7.46 -3.37 -11.96
CA ALA A 208 6.18 -3.48 -11.25
C ALA A 208 4.99 -3.49 -12.22
N ASP A 209 5.01 -2.64 -13.25
CA ASP A 209 3.99 -2.67 -14.31
C ASP A 209 4.00 -3.97 -15.11
N ARG A 210 5.19 -4.50 -15.45
CA ARG A 210 5.28 -5.81 -16.12
C ARG A 210 4.70 -6.93 -15.26
N TYR A 211 4.97 -6.89 -13.95
CA TYR A 211 4.38 -7.82 -13.00
C TYR A 211 2.85 -7.67 -12.95
N ALA A 212 2.35 -6.43 -12.84
CA ALA A 212 0.92 -6.15 -12.82
C ALA A 212 0.22 -6.71 -14.06
N TRP A 213 0.76 -6.45 -15.25
CA TRP A 213 0.19 -6.97 -16.50
C TRP A 213 0.26 -8.50 -16.59
N LYS A 214 1.29 -9.14 -16.03
CA LYS A 214 1.37 -10.60 -15.92
C LYS A 214 0.21 -11.14 -15.08
N MET A 215 -0.08 -10.52 -13.94
CA MET A 215 -1.20 -10.91 -13.07
C MET A 215 -2.56 -10.61 -13.71
N MET A 216 -2.73 -9.45 -14.35
CA MET A 216 -3.95 -9.11 -15.08
C MET A 216 -4.28 -10.14 -16.16
N ARG A 217 -3.29 -10.63 -16.92
CA ARG A 217 -3.53 -11.69 -17.93
C ARG A 217 -3.97 -13.01 -17.32
N ARG A 218 -3.47 -13.32 -16.11
CA ARG A 218 -3.86 -14.52 -15.38
C ARG A 218 -5.28 -14.41 -14.84
N ALA A 219 -5.64 -13.27 -14.25
CA ALA A 219 -6.97 -13.01 -13.71
C ALA A 219 -8.05 -12.88 -14.80
N HIS A 220 -7.67 -12.36 -15.98
CA HIS A 220 -8.61 -12.05 -17.07
C HIS A 220 -8.22 -12.71 -18.40
N PRO A 221 -8.23 -14.05 -18.51
CA PRO A 221 -7.75 -14.76 -19.71
C PRO A 221 -8.56 -14.40 -20.98
N ASN A 222 -9.86 -14.14 -20.83
CA ASN A 222 -10.76 -13.85 -21.95
C ASN A 222 -10.56 -12.44 -22.55
N LEU A 223 -10.19 -11.45 -21.72
CA LEU A 223 -9.89 -10.09 -22.19
C LEU A 223 -8.65 -10.07 -23.09
N TRP A 224 -7.66 -10.93 -22.81
CA TRP A 224 -6.46 -11.05 -23.64
C TRP A 224 -6.75 -11.75 -24.98
N MET A 225 -7.60 -12.78 -24.98
CA MET A 225 -8.00 -13.49 -26.21
C MET A 225 -8.69 -12.58 -27.23
N LEU A 226 -9.44 -11.56 -26.79
CA LEU A 226 -10.08 -10.57 -27.67
C LEU A 226 -9.07 -9.62 -28.37
N THR A 227 -7.86 -9.47 -27.85
CA THR A 227 -6.81 -8.63 -28.48
C THR A 227 -5.94 -9.40 -29.49
N PHE A 228 -5.98 -10.73 -29.48
CA PHE A 228 -5.21 -11.59 -30.38
C PHE A 228 -5.57 -11.41 -31.88
N PRO A 229 -6.86 -11.32 -32.29
CA PRO A 229 -7.19 -11.12 -33.71
C PRO A 229 -6.81 -9.73 -34.25
N LEU A 230 -6.72 -8.70 -33.41
CA LEU A 230 -6.33 -7.34 -33.83
C LEU A 230 -4.85 -7.24 -34.22
N ARG A 231 -3.98 -8.06 -33.63
CA ARG A 231 -2.56 -8.14 -34.01
C ARG A 231 -2.34 -8.78 -35.39
N PHE A 232 -3.20 -9.71 -35.80
CA PHE A 232 -3.15 -10.31 -37.13
C PHE A 232 -3.68 -9.37 -38.21
N LEU A 233 -4.69 -8.54 -37.91
CA LEU A 233 -5.20 -7.53 -38.83
C LEU A 233 -4.17 -6.42 -39.10
N GLY A 234 -3.51 -5.88 -38.06
CA GLY A 234 -2.49 -4.84 -38.23
C GLY A 234 -1.20 -5.32 -38.92
N ALA A 235 -0.83 -6.60 -38.77
CA ALA A 235 0.29 -7.19 -39.51
C ALA A 235 -0.03 -7.43 -40.98
N SER A 236 -1.30 -7.72 -41.31
CA SER A 236 -1.77 -7.85 -42.69
C SER A 236 -1.80 -6.51 -43.43
N GLU A 237 -2.20 -5.42 -42.77
CA GLU A 237 -2.19 -4.08 -43.38
C GLU A 237 -0.77 -3.58 -43.64
N ARG A 238 0.17 -3.78 -42.70
CA ARG A 238 1.58 -3.43 -42.90
C ARG A 238 2.23 -4.19 -44.06
N ARG A 239 1.85 -5.46 -44.28
CA ARG A 239 2.32 -6.25 -45.43
C ARG A 239 1.72 -5.81 -46.77
N LYS A 240 0.48 -5.29 -46.79
CA LYS A 240 -0.11 -4.70 -47.99
C LYS A 240 0.59 -3.40 -48.37
N ASN A 241 0.76 -2.49 -47.40
CA ASN A 241 1.39 -1.19 -47.65
C ASN A 241 2.87 -1.33 -48.07
N ALA A 242 3.59 -2.32 -47.55
CA ALA A 242 4.97 -2.60 -47.99
C ALA A 242 5.05 -3.06 -49.45
N LYS A 243 4.08 -3.85 -49.92
CA LYS A 243 4.02 -4.30 -51.33
C LYS A 243 3.61 -3.19 -52.29
N GLU A 244 2.80 -2.23 -51.85
CA GLU A 244 2.42 -1.07 -52.65
C GLU A 244 3.57 -0.08 -52.81
N LEU A 245 4.45 0.04 -51.80
CA LEU A 245 5.66 0.87 -51.86
C LEU A 245 6.78 0.28 -52.73
N GLU A 246 6.82 -1.05 -52.92
CA GLU A 246 7.77 -1.71 -53.85
C GLU A 246 7.28 -1.68 -55.32
N ALA A 247 6.04 -1.25 -55.56
CA ALA A 247 5.42 -1.19 -56.89
C ALA A 247 5.38 0.23 -57.50
N VAL A 248 6.00 1.21 -56.83
CA VAL A 248 6.20 2.60 -57.30
C VAL A 248 7.67 2.82 -57.59
#